data_AF-A0A2P8MDD5-F1
#
_entry.id   AF-A0A2P8MDD5-F1
#
_cell.length_a   1.000
_cell.length_b   1.000
_cell.length_c   1.000
_cell.angle_alpha   90.00
_cell.angle_beta   90.00
_cell.angle_gamma   90.00
#
_symmetry.space_group_name_H-M   'P 1'
#
loop_
_entity.id
_entity.type
_entity.pdbx_description
1 polymer ?
#
loop_
_entity_poly.entity_id
_entity_poly.type
_entity_poly.pdbx_seq_one_letter_code
_entity_poly.pdbx_strand_id
1 'polypeptide(L)'
;MEDIKTREEMLQQETNDLKGNILDDSVQEVSYEFVKSILSSFDKMLSELTTREQQKRLLHMLISKITINKVRDIESIELNINDNLIMYLNNGGEPSPDGGGSPSCI
;
A
#
# COMPACT_ATOMS: atom_id res chain seq x y z
N MET A 1 0.84 30.21 -44.11
CA MET A 1 -0.31 29.36 -43.71
C MET A 1 0.16 27.96 -43.34
N GLU A 2 1.22 27.45 -43.99
CA GLU A 2 1.91 26.20 -43.64
C GLU A 2 2.50 26.21 -42.21
N ASP A 3 3.09 27.31 -41.74
CA ASP A 3 3.71 27.35 -40.39
C ASP A 3 2.73 27.14 -39.23
N ILE A 4 1.47 27.55 -39.42
CA ILE A 4 0.42 27.38 -38.40
C ILE A 4 0.03 25.90 -38.33
N LYS A 5 -0.05 25.24 -39.48
CA LYS A 5 -0.43 23.83 -39.58
C LYS A 5 0.64 22.92 -38.97
N THR A 6 1.92 23.21 -39.22
CA THR A 6 3.04 22.47 -38.61
C THR A 6 3.06 22.63 -37.09
N ARG A 7 2.78 23.84 -36.58
CA ARG A 7 2.66 24.06 -35.14
C ARG A 7 1.48 23.33 -34.53
N GLU A 8 0.35 23.28 -35.23
CA GLU A 8 -0.84 22.54 -34.78
C GLU A 8 -0.55 21.04 -34.66
N GLU A 9 0.13 20.46 -35.64
CA GLU A 9 0.56 19.06 -35.63
C GLU A 9 1.56 18.75 -34.50
N MET A 10 2.53 19.64 -34.26
CA MET A 10 3.48 19.50 -33.14
C MET A 10 2.78 19.55 -31.77
N LEU A 11 1.82 20.46 -31.59
CA LEU A 11 1.05 20.57 -30.35
C LEU A 11 0.15 19.34 -30.13
N GLN A 12 -0.38 18.77 -31.21
CA GLN A 12 -1.21 17.58 -31.16
C GLN A 12 -0.38 16.32 -30.82
N GLN A 13 0.83 16.23 -31.36
CA GLN A 13 1.83 15.23 -30.99
C GLN A 13 2.18 15.34 -29.49
N GLU A 14 2.56 16.53 -29.03
CA GLU A 14 2.93 16.79 -27.63
C GLU A 14 1.77 16.48 -26.66
N THR A 15 0.53 16.82 -27.04
CA THR A 15 -0.67 16.48 -26.25
C THR A 15 -0.89 14.96 -26.18
N ASN A 16 -0.66 14.24 -27.28
CA ASN A 16 -0.80 12.79 -27.32
C ASN A 16 0.30 12.09 -26.50
N ASP A 17 1.53 12.59 -26.57
CA ASP A 17 2.65 12.08 -25.76
C ASP A 17 2.40 12.32 -24.27
N LEU A 18 1.95 13.53 -23.88
CA LEU A 18 1.54 13.81 -22.50
C LEU A 18 0.40 12.88 -22.04
N LYS A 19 -0.60 12.68 -22.89
CA LYS A 19 -1.74 11.79 -22.58
C LYS A 19 -1.31 10.33 -22.46
N GLY A 20 -0.34 9.89 -23.26
CA GLY A 20 0.27 8.56 -23.16
C GLY A 20 1.02 8.36 -21.83
N ASN A 21 1.80 9.35 -21.41
CA ASN A 21 2.52 9.29 -20.13
C ASN A 21 1.58 9.33 -18.92
N ILE A 22 0.46 10.07 -18.98
CA ILE A 22 -0.56 10.08 -17.91
C ILE A 22 -1.31 8.74 -17.83
N LEU A 23 -1.51 8.05 -18.95
CA LEU A 23 -2.13 6.72 -18.98
C LEU A 23 -1.19 5.63 -18.44
N ASP A 24 0.13 5.79 -18.59
CA ASP A 24 1.14 4.87 -18.03
C ASP A 24 1.35 5.07 -16.52
N ASP A 25 1.28 6.32 -16.05
CA ASP A 25 1.19 6.68 -14.62
C ASP A 25 -0.22 6.43 -14.05
N SER A 26 -0.82 5.31 -14.49
CA SER A 26 -2.03 4.76 -13.92
C SER A 26 -1.77 4.40 -12.46
N VAL A 27 -1.93 5.39 -11.59
CA VAL A 27 -2.26 5.20 -10.19
C VAL A 27 -3.53 4.34 -10.22
N GLN A 28 -3.33 3.03 -10.15
CA GLN A 28 -4.39 2.05 -10.25
C GLN A 28 -5.35 2.35 -9.11
N GLU A 29 -6.52 2.90 -9.45
CA GLU A 29 -7.47 3.39 -8.46
C GLU A 29 -7.89 2.21 -7.60
N VAL A 30 -7.37 2.15 -6.38
CA VAL A 30 -7.59 1.04 -5.48
C VAL A 30 -9.07 1.05 -5.10
N SER A 31 -9.79 0.01 -5.52
CA SER A 31 -11.23 -0.06 -5.29
C SER A 31 -11.56 0.01 -3.81
N TYR A 32 -12.59 0.78 -3.45
CA TYR A 32 -13.06 0.91 -2.07
C TYR A 32 -13.32 -0.46 -1.41
N GLU A 33 -13.93 -1.39 -2.15
CA GLU A 33 -14.19 -2.76 -1.72
C GLU A 33 -12.90 -3.50 -1.31
N PHE A 34 -11.79 -3.26 -2.00
CA PHE A 34 -10.50 -3.85 -1.68
C PHE A 34 -9.93 -3.29 -0.37
N VAL A 35 -9.87 -1.96 -0.24
CA VAL A 35 -9.41 -1.32 1.00
C VAL A 35 -10.27 -1.75 2.19
N LYS A 36 -11.59 -1.79 2.00
CA LYS A 36 -12.54 -2.25 3.01
C LYS A 36 -12.31 -3.71 3.39
N SER A 37 -12.06 -4.59 2.43
CA SER A 37 -11.78 -6.00 2.68
C SER A 37 -10.49 -6.19 3.51
N ILE A 38 -9.42 -5.45 3.19
CA ILE A 38 -8.16 -5.48 3.96
C ILE A 38 -8.38 -4.98 5.39
N LEU A 39 -9.04 -3.83 5.56
CA LEU A 39 -9.33 -3.28 6.89
C LEU A 39 -10.24 -4.19 7.72
N SER A 40 -11.24 -4.82 7.09
CA SER A 40 -12.13 -5.74 7.78
C SER A 40 -11.42 -7.04 8.17
N SER A 41 -10.51 -7.54 7.33
CA SER A 41 -9.67 -8.70 7.65
C SER A 41 -8.69 -8.39 8.77
N PHE A 42 -8.15 -7.17 8.79
CA PHE A 42 -7.29 -6.68 9.85
C PHE A 42 -8.02 -6.59 11.20
N ASP A 43 -9.25 -6.07 11.24
CA ASP A 43 -10.06 -6.01 12.47
C ASP A 43 -10.38 -7.42 13.01
N LYS A 44 -10.70 -8.34 12.10
CA LYS A 44 -10.89 -9.75 12.44
C LYS A 44 -9.60 -10.38 12.99
N MET A 45 -8.45 -10.14 12.36
CA MET A 45 -7.17 -10.61 12.89
C MET A 45 -6.82 -9.98 14.23
N LEU A 46 -7.02 -8.68 14.42
CA LEU A 46 -6.74 -8.04 15.71
C LEU A 46 -7.56 -8.67 16.84
N SER A 47 -8.81 -9.07 16.56
CA SER A 47 -9.67 -9.73 17.53
C SER A 47 -9.37 -11.22 17.73
N GLU A 48 -8.88 -11.93 16.69
CA GLU A 48 -8.47 -13.34 16.77
C GLU A 48 -7.05 -13.54 17.33
N LEU A 49 -6.14 -12.58 17.12
CA LEU A 49 -4.78 -12.60 17.64
C LEU A 49 -4.80 -12.43 19.16
N THR A 50 -4.38 -13.47 19.87
CA THR A 50 -4.45 -13.56 21.33
C THR A 50 -3.28 -12.90 22.05
N THR A 51 -2.17 -12.62 21.35
CA THR A 51 -0.95 -12.06 21.95
C THR A 51 -0.70 -10.60 21.58
N ARG A 52 -0.22 -9.82 22.54
CA ARG A 52 0.05 -8.39 22.35
C ARG A 52 1.22 -8.15 21.38
N GLU A 53 2.17 -9.07 21.30
CA GLU A 53 3.24 -9.04 20.31
C GLU A 53 2.70 -9.18 18.88
N GLN A 54 1.81 -10.13 18.62
CA GLN A 54 1.23 -10.33 17.28
C GLN A 54 0.40 -9.12 16.85
N GLN A 55 -0.42 -8.58 17.76
CA GLN A 55 -1.19 -7.36 17.50
C GLN A 55 -0.27 -6.17 17.16
N LYS A 56 0.82 -5.98 17.93
CA LYS A 56 1.82 -4.94 17.64
C LYS A 56 2.48 -5.12 16.28
N ARG A 57 2.83 -6.35 15.92
CA ARG A 57 3.48 -6.66 14.64
C ARG A 57 2.54 -6.39 13.47
N LEU A 58 1.27 -6.79 13.59
CA LEU A 58 0.24 -6.53 12.58
C LEU A 58 0.02 -5.02 12.38
N LEU A 59 -0.10 -4.25 13.46
CA LEU A 59 -0.17 -2.78 13.43
C LEU A 59 1.04 -2.16 12.74
N HIS A 60 2.25 -2.65 13.03
CA HIS A 60 3.49 -2.16 12.42
C HIS A 60 3.61 -2.51 10.92
N MET A 61 2.95 -3.59 10.47
CA MET A 61 2.93 -3.93 9.04
C MET A 61 1.93 -3.08 8.26
N LEU A 62 0.78 -2.74 8.86
CA LEU A 62 -0.24 -1.94 8.20
C LEU A 62 0.11 -0.44 8.21
N ILE A 63 0.60 0.08 9.32
CA ILE A 63 0.86 1.51 9.48
C ILE A 63 2.28 1.81 8.99
N SER A 64 2.37 2.57 7.90
CA SER A 64 3.64 3.06 7.36
C SER A 64 4.12 4.28 8.10
N LYS A 65 3.21 5.24 8.30
CA LYS A 65 3.55 6.53 8.89
C LYS A 65 2.37 7.11 9.64
N ILE A 66 2.65 7.68 10.81
CA ILE A 66 1.70 8.43 11.62
C ILE A 66 2.20 9.86 11.65
N THR A 67 1.39 10.79 11.13
CA THR A 67 1.68 12.22 11.23
C THR A 67 1.01 12.73 12.49
N ILE A 68 1.80 13.30 13.40
CA ILE A 68 1.33 13.85 14.67
C ILE A 68 1.47 15.37 14.61
N ASN A 69 0.39 16.08 14.93
CA ASN A 69 0.37 17.53 14.94
C ASN A 69 1.15 18.08 16.15
N LYS A 70 1.45 19.39 16.14
CA LYS A 70 2.13 20.13 17.21
C LYS A 70 1.42 20.04 18.57
N VAL A 71 0.14 19.71 18.58
CA VAL A 71 -0.68 19.48 19.79
C VAL A 71 -0.64 18.03 20.30
N ARG A 72 0.22 17.17 19.74
CA ARG A 72 0.30 15.71 20.02
C ARG A 72 -0.94 14.89 19.61
N ASP A 73 -1.81 15.46 18.79
CA ASP A 73 -2.93 14.73 18.17
C ASP A 73 -2.52 14.07 16.86
N ILE A 74 -3.19 12.96 16.53
CA ILE A 74 -3.00 12.26 15.25
C ILE A 74 -3.64 13.09 14.14
N GLU A 75 -2.83 13.56 13.19
CA GLU A 75 -3.28 14.34 12.03
C GLU A 75 -3.65 13.42 10.87
N SER A 76 -2.79 12.44 10.58
CA SER A 76 -3.03 11.45 9.52
C SER A 76 -2.33 10.13 9.80
N ILE A 77 -2.90 9.05 9.26
CA ILE A 77 -2.31 7.71 9.29
C ILE A 77 -2.18 7.25 7.84
N GLU A 78 -0.95 7.02 7.39
CA GLU A 78 -0.66 6.44 6.09
C GLU A 78 -0.59 4.92 6.24
N LEU A 79 -1.48 4.23 5.52
CA LEU A 79 -1.54 2.77 5.50
C LEU A 79 -0.73 2.26 4.33
N ASN A 80 0.09 1.24 4.57
CA ASN A 80 0.83 0.54 3.53
C ASN A 80 0.25 -0.87 3.38
N ILE A 81 -0.42 -1.09 2.25
CA ILE A 81 -0.99 -2.37 1.88
C ILE A 81 -0.01 -3.04 0.91
N ASN A 82 0.97 -3.73 1.46
CA ASN A 82 1.94 -4.52 0.70
C ASN A 82 1.49 -5.98 0.57
N ASP A 83 2.00 -6.69 -0.44
CA ASP A 83 1.73 -8.13 -0.66
C ASP A 83 2.08 -8.99 0.57
N ASN A 84 3.12 -8.61 1.32
CA ASN A 84 3.48 -9.30 2.56
C ASN A 84 2.40 -9.18 3.65
N LEU A 85 1.69 -8.04 3.72
CA LEU A 85 0.55 -7.88 4.61
C LEU A 85 -0.61 -8.77 4.16
N ILE A 86 -0.91 -8.79 2.84
CA ILE A 86 -1.96 -9.63 2.27
C ILE A 86 -1.67 -11.12 2.53
N MET A 87 -0.41 -11.53 2.35
CA MET A 87 0.02 -12.90 2.62
C MET A 87 -0.07 -13.24 4.11
N TYR A 88 0.30 -12.33 5.00
CA TYR A 88 0.13 -12.50 6.45
C TYR A 88 -1.35 -12.65 6.85
N LEU A 89 -2.22 -11.83 6.25
CA LEU A 89 -3.67 -11.90 6.44
C LEU A 89 -4.25 -13.23 5.92
N ASN A 90 -3.75 -13.75 4.79
CA ASN A 90 -4.18 -15.04 4.27
C ASN A 90 -3.65 -16.23 5.07
N ASN A 91 -2.47 -16.10 5.70
CA ASN A 91 -1.82 -17.17 6.46
C ASN A 91 -2.26 -17.24 7.94
N GLY A 92 -3.23 -16.44 8.38
CA GLY A 92 -3.74 -16.53 9.76
C GLY A 92 -2.80 -15.93 10.82
N GLY A 93 -1.87 -15.07 10.43
CA GLY A 93 -0.97 -14.39 11.38
C GLY A 93 0.32 -15.14 11.72
N GLU A 94 0.58 -16.26 11.06
CA GLU A 94 1.86 -16.98 11.15
C GLU A 94 2.83 -16.42 10.09
N PRO A 95 4.04 -15.97 10.46
CA PRO A 95 5.07 -15.73 9.48
C PRO A 95 5.37 -17.04 8.76
N SER A 96 5.57 -16.99 7.44
CA SER A 96 5.99 -18.16 6.66
C SER A 96 7.13 -18.89 7.39
N PRO A 97 7.09 -20.23 7.48
CA PRO A 97 8.13 -21.00 8.14
C PRO A 97 9.43 -20.80 7.37
N ASP A 98 10.22 -19.83 7.81
CA ASP A 98 11.60 -19.69 7.40
C ASP A 98 12.32 -20.91 7.95
N GLY A 99 12.58 -21.87 7.06
CA GLY A 99 13.29 -23.09 7.35
C GLY A 99 14.69 -22.74 7.83
N GLY A 100 14.86 -22.60 9.14
CA GLY A 100 16.08 -22.10 9.74
C GLY A 100 16.20 -22.43 11.21
N GLY A 101 15.71 -23.61 11.62
CA GLY A 101 16.11 -24.20 12.89
C GLY A 101 17.61 -24.48 12.86
N SER A 102 18.40 -23.54 13.37
CA SER A 102 19.77 -23.79 13.81
C SER A 102 19.73 -23.96 15.33
N PRO A 103 19.77 -25.20 15.85
CA PRO A 103 19.91 -25.44 17.27
C PRO A 103 21.40 -25.48 17.60
N SER A 104 21.96 -24.40 18.13
CA SER A 104 23.26 -24.50 18.80
C SER A 104 23.56 -23.26 19.63
N CYS A 105 23.11 -23.31 20.88
CA CYS A 105 23.82 -22.75 22.02
C CYS A 105 23.59 -23.70 23.22
N ILE A 106 24.31 -24.82 23.24
CA ILE A 106 24.72 -25.52 24.47
C ILE A 106 26.24 -25.66 24.37
#